data_AF-A0AAN0K3M3-F1
#
_entry.id   AF-A0AAN0K3M3-F1
#
_cell.length_a   1.000
_cell.length_b   1.000
_cell.length_c   1.000
_cell.angle_alpha   90.00
_cell.angle_beta   90.00
_cell.angle_gamma   90.00
#
_symmetry.space_group_name_H-M   'P 1'
#
loop_
_entity.id
_entity.type
_entity.pdbx_description
1 polymer ?
#
loop_
_entity_poly.entity_id
_entity_poly.type
_entity_poly.pdbx_seq_one_letter_code
_entity_poly.pdbx_strand_id
1 'polypeptide(L)'
;MLGGFLLHVSCLFICILIVTNFIIIFLQAITVGFFAEFPQPVKDAAEAIVNASVEIYGRMSTDLLPTPAKSHYIFNLRDLSKCIQGVLQADPGVIREHDHIFRLFCHECQRVFHDRLIDKTDKKYFYGILSEMSSKYFSK
;
A
#
# COMPACT_ATOMS: atom_id res chain seq x y z
N MET A 1 43.08 -23.50 -9.48
CA MET A 1 41.97 -24.14 -10.21
C MET A 1 40.78 -23.18 -10.19
N LEU A 2 40.60 -22.51 -11.33
CA LEU A 2 39.38 -21.90 -11.86
C LEU A 2 38.37 -21.31 -10.86
N GLY A 3 38.51 -20.01 -10.61
CA GLY A 3 37.38 -19.15 -10.27
C GLY A 3 36.42 -19.11 -11.44
N GLY A 4 35.29 -19.80 -11.30
CA GLY A 4 34.27 -19.91 -12.32
C GLY A 4 32.90 -20.05 -11.70
N PHE A 5 32.39 -19.00 -11.08
CA PHE A 5 30.96 -18.84 -10.74
C PHE A 5 30.58 -17.35 -10.62
N LEU A 6 31.04 -16.52 -11.56
CA LEU A 6 30.52 -15.17 -11.79
C LEU A 6 29.65 -15.17 -13.06
N LEU A 7 28.58 -15.96 -13.06
CA LEU A 7 27.54 -15.90 -14.08
C LEU A 7 26.19 -15.96 -13.35
N HIS A 8 25.43 -14.85 -13.37
CA HIS A 8 24.08 -14.61 -12.81
C HIS A 8 23.99 -13.60 -11.67
N VAL A 9 24.42 -12.36 -11.91
CA VAL A 9 23.92 -11.20 -11.15
C VAL A 9 23.19 -10.24 -12.09
N SER A 10 22.24 -10.78 -12.85
CA SER A 10 21.26 -10.00 -13.63
C SER A 10 19.82 -10.28 -13.18
N CYS A 11 19.61 -11.24 -12.27
CA CYS A 11 18.28 -11.72 -11.87
C CYS A 11 17.64 -10.87 -10.75
N LEU A 12 18.41 -10.01 -10.08
CA LEU A 12 17.93 -9.24 -8.93
C LEU A 12 17.05 -8.04 -9.29
N PHE A 13 17.19 -7.45 -10.48
CA PHE A 13 16.40 -6.26 -10.87
C PHE A 13 15.09 -6.61 -11.60
N ILE A 14 15.06 -7.73 -12.33
CA ILE A 14 13.88 -8.16 -13.12
C ILE A 14 12.78 -8.75 -12.21
N CYS A 15 13.14 -9.43 -11.13
CA CYS A 15 12.17 -10.09 -10.24
C CYS A 15 11.29 -9.07 -9.47
N ILE A 16 11.88 -7.95 -9.03
CA ILE A 16 11.17 -6.93 -8.25
C ILE A 16 10.10 -6.22 -9.08
N LEU A 17 10.43 -5.86 -10.33
CA LEU A 17 9.50 -5.13 -11.21
C LEU A 17 8.31 -6.02 -11.63
N ILE A 18 8.54 -7.31 -11.89
CA ILE A 18 7.46 -8.24 -12.26
C ILE A 18 6.54 -8.49 -11.06
N VAL A 19 7.10 -8.64 -9.86
CA VAL A 19 6.31 -8.87 -8.64
C VAL A 19 5.45 -7.65 -8.30
N THR A 20 5.98 -6.42 -8.38
CA THR A 20 5.17 -5.21 -8.13
C THR A 20 4.06 -5.03 -9.15
N ASN A 21 4.32 -5.25 -10.43
CA ASN A 21 3.29 -5.19 -11.47
C ASN A 21 2.21 -6.26 -11.27
N PHE A 22 2.59 -7.49 -10.94
CA PHE A 22 1.63 -8.55 -10.66
C PHE A 22 0.72 -8.23 -9.46
N ILE A 23 1.30 -7.68 -8.39
CA ILE A 23 0.55 -7.26 -7.20
C ILE A 23 -0.45 -6.16 -7.56
N ILE A 24 -0.03 -5.13 -8.31
CA ILE A 24 -0.92 -4.04 -8.74
C ILE A 24 -2.09 -4.61 -9.56
N ILE A 25 -1.81 -5.43 -10.57
CA ILE A 25 -2.86 -6.02 -11.43
C ILE A 25 -3.85 -6.85 -10.61
N PHE A 26 -3.35 -7.68 -9.70
CA PHE A 26 -4.19 -8.53 -8.86
C PHE A 26 -5.08 -7.72 -7.90
N LEU A 27 -4.50 -6.74 -7.19
CA LEU A 27 -5.24 -5.89 -6.26
C LEU A 27 -6.24 -4.98 -7.00
N GLN A 28 -5.87 -4.50 -8.20
CA GLN A 28 -6.75 -3.72 -9.05
C GLN A 28 -7.98 -4.53 -9.48
N ALA A 29 -7.79 -5.76 -9.94
CA ALA A 29 -8.89 -6.63 -10.37
C ALA A 29 -9.90 -6.87 -9.23
N ILE A 30 -9.41 -7.12 -8.00
CA ILE A 30 -10.27 -7.34 -6.84
C ILE A 30 -11.02 -6.07 -6.44
N THR A 31 -10.31 -4.93 -6.37
CA THR A 31 -10.88 -3.65 -5.90
C THR A 31 -11.93 -3.14 -6.88
N VAL A 32 -11.65 -3.21 -8.19
CA VAL A 32 -12.61 -2.82 -9.25
C VAL A 32 -13.84 -3.74 -9.23
N GLY A 33 -13.65 -5.05 -9.06
CA GLY A 33 -14.76 -6.00 -8.96
C GLY A 33 -15.68 -5.71 -7.77
N PHE A 34 -15.11 -5.41 -6.60
CA PHE A 34 -15.87 -5.07 -5.41
C PHE A 34 -16.59 -3.72 -5.53
N PHE A 35 -15.95 -2.72 -6.13
CA PHE A 35 -16.56 -1.39 -6.31
C PHE A 35 -17.65 -1.35 -7.38
N ALA A 36 -17.92 -2.45 -8.10
CA ALA A 36 -18.96 -2.50 -9.13
C ALA A 36 -20.36 -2.07 -8.62
N GLU A 37 -20.66 -2.32 -7.35
CA GLU A 37 -21.95 -1.96 -6.71
C GLU A 37 -21.97 -0.55 -6.10
N PHE A 38 -20.83 0.14 -6.08
CA PHE A 38 -20.70 1.48 -5.50
C PHE A 38 -21.05 2.59 -6.50
N PRO A 39 -21.34 3.81 -6.03
CA PRO A 39 -21.55 4.96 -6.93
C PRO A 39 -20.26 5.35 -7.65
N GLN A 40 -20.41 6.04 -8.79
CA GLN A 40 -19.30 6.38 -9.69
C GLN A 40 -18.09 7.05 -9.00
N PRO A 41 -18.28 8.02 -8.07
CA PRO A 41 -17.14 8.66 -7.39
C PRO A 41 -16.25 7.68 -6.62
N VAL A 42 -16.82 6.59 -6.09
CA VAL A 42 -16.06 5.57 -5.36
C VAL A 42 -15.38 4.60 -6.33
N LYS A 43 -16.04 4.27 -7.45
CA LYS A 43 -15.46 3.44 -8.52
C LYS A 43 -14.20 4.07 -9.10
N ASP A 44 -14.24 5.38 -9.34
CA ASP A 44 -13.11 6.14 -9.88
C ASP A 44 -11.91 6.16 -8.92
N ALA A 45 -12.14 5.95 -7.61
CA ALA A 45 -11.10 5.88 -6.59
C ALA A 45 -10.37 4.53 -6.54
N ALA A 46 -10.88 3.47 -7.18
CA ALA A 46 -10.31 2.12 -7.06
C ALA A 46 -8.81 2.06 -7.42
N GLU A 47 -8.47 2.64 -8.58
CA GLU A 47 -7.09 2.69 -9.06
C GLU A 47 -6.18 3.54 -8.18
N ALA A 48 -6.70 4.68 -7.72
CA ALA A 48 -6.00 5.57 -6.80
C ALA A 48 -5.65 4.86 -5.49
N ILE A 49 -6.58 4.09 -4.92
CA ILE A 49 -6.38 3.33 -3.67
C ILE A 49 -5.30 2.28 -3.86
N VAL A 50 -5.35 1.48 -4.93
CA VAL A 50 -4.38 0.39 -5.16
C VAL A 50 -2.98 0.97 -5.35
N ASN A 51 -2.83 2.00 -6.18
CA ASN A 51 -1.55 2.64 -6.43
C ASN A 51 -0.98 3.29 -5.16
N ALA A 52 -1.81 4.03 -4.41
CA ALA A 52 -1.39 4.63 -3.14
C ALA A 52 -0.98 3.57 -2.11
N SER A 53 -1.71 2.45 -2.03
CA SER A 53 -1.40 1.34 -1.10
C SER A 53 -0.02 0.74 -1.37
N VAL A 54 0.29 0.49 -2.65
CA VAL A 54 1.57 -0.08 -3.08
C VAL A 54 2.71 0.90 -2.83
N GLU A 55 2.51 2.19 -3.08
CA GLU A 55 3.51 3.22 -2.80
C GLU A 55 3.78 3.40 -1.31
N ILE A 56 2.73 3.45 -0.47
CA ILE A 56 2.86 3.49 0.99
C ILE A 56 3.66 2.28 1.47
N TYR A 57 3.28 1.07 1.04
CA TYR A 57 3.99 -0.16 1.40
C TYR A 57 5.46 -0.10 0.98
N GLY A 58 5.74 0.35 -0.25
CA GLY A 58 7.09 0.49 -0.78
C GLY A 58 7.96 1.38 0.11
N ARG A 59 7.50 2.60 0.39
CA ARG A 59 8.21 3.57 1.24
C ARG A 59 8.39 3.08 2.67
N MET A 60 7.34 2.51 3.27
CA MET A 60 7.43 1.97 4.62
C MET A 60 8.44 0.82 4.73
N SER A 61 8.50 -0.04 3.71
CA SER A 61 9.42 -1.18 3.68
C SER A 61 10.87 -0.77 3.40
N THR A 62 11.10 0.33 2.69
CA THR A 62 12.45 0.82 2.36
C THR A 62 13.01 1.76 3.43
N ASP A 63 12.18 2.63 3.99
CA ASP A 63 12.64 3.76 4.79
C ASP A 63 12.63 3.45 6.29
N LEU A 64 11.73 2.56 6.73
CA LEU A 64 11.59 2.15 8.13
C LEU A 64 12.10 0.72 8.34
N LEU A 65 13.42 0.57 8.23
CA LEU A 65 14.08 -0.72 8.35
C LEU A 65 14.01 -1.28 9.79
N PRO A 66 13.84 -2.60 9.96
CA PRO A 66 13.87 -3.24 11.26
C PRO A 66 15.27 -3.12 11.87
N THR A 67 15.32 -2.59 13.08
CA THR A 67 16.54 -2.57 13.92
C THR A 67 16.29 -3.45 15.15
N PRO A 68 17.33 -3.87 15.90
CA PRO A 68 17.12 -4.62 17.14
C PRO A 68 16.16 -3.93 18.14
N ALA A 69 16.15 -2.59 18.17
CA ALA A 69 15.21 -1.79 18.97
C ALA A 69 13.79 -1.68 18.35
N LYS A 70 13.66 -1.87 17.03
CA LYS A 70 12.42 -1.75 16.25
C LYS A 70 12.13 -3.02 15.45
N SER A 71 12.28 -4.18 16.07
CA SER A 71 12.18 -5.48 15.39
C SER A 71 10.80 -5.78 14.80
N HIS A 72 9.76 -5.10 15.29
CA HIS A 72 8.38 -5.22 14.83
C HIS A 72 8.06 -4.37 13.58
N TYR A 73 9.03 -3.61 13.05
CA TYR A 73 8.92 -2.83 11.81
C TYR A 73 9.10 -3.70 10.55
N ILE A 74 8.81 -4.99 10.65
CA ILE A 74 8.86 -5.91 9.51
C ILE A 74 7.55 -5.80 8.76
N PHE A 75 7.55 -5.03 7.68
CA PHE A 75 6.44 -4.91 6.75
C PHE A 75 6.59 -5.91 5.61
N ASN A 76 5.51 -6.59 5.26
CA ASN A 76 5.49 -7.54 4.15
C ASN A 76 4.20 -7.39 3.34
N LEU A 77 4.10 -8.13 2.23
CA LEU A 77 2.95 -8.05 1.32
C LEU A 77 1.61 -8.42 1.97
N ARG A 78 1.60 -9.18 3.08
CA ARG A 78 0.37 -9.46 3.83
C ARG A 78 -0.21 -8.20 4.44
N ASP A 79 0.64 -7.26 4.85
CA ASP A 79 0.19 -6.00 5.44
C ASP A 79 -0.49 -5.12 4.37
N LEU A 80 0.06 -5.10 3.16
CA LEU A 80 -0.60 -4.50 2.00
C LEU A 80 -1.98 -5.14 1.73
N SER A 81 -2.06 -6.48 1.71
CA SER A 81 -3.34 -7.18 1.53
C SER A 81 -4.35 -6.85 2.63
N LYS A 82 -3.92 -6.67 3.89
CA LYS A 82 -4.80 -6.27 5.00
C LYS A 82 -5.38 -4.87 4.81
N CYS A 83 -4.61 -3.92 4.28
CA CYS A 83 -5.11 -2.58 3.98
C CYS A 83 -6.25 -2.64 2.96
N ILE A 84 -6.03 -3.34 1.84
CA ILE A 84 -7.05 -3.52 0.81
C ILE A 84 -8.25 -4.29 1.37
N GLN A 85 -8.02 -5.38 2.09
CA GLN A 85 -9.10 -6.16 2.70
C GLN A 85 -9.97 -5.31 3.64
N GLY A 86 -9.38 -4.38 4.39
CA GLY A 86 -10.13 -3.43 5.23
C GLY A 86 -11.03 -2.52 4.40
N VAL A 87 -10.53 -2.00 3.28
CA VAL A 87 -11.34 -1.21 2.34
C VAL A 87 -12.46 -2.04 1.71
N LEU A 88 -12.22 -3.33 1.45
CA LEU A 88 -13.24 -4.27 0.94
C LEU A 88 -14.33 -4.62 1.97
N GLN A 89 -14.26 -4.09 3.20
CA GLN A 89 -15.36 -4.17 4.17
C GLN A 89 -16.26 -2.92 4.13
N ALA A 90 -16.05 -2.00 3.19
CA ALA A 90 -16.89 -0.84 3.01
C ALA A 90 -18.34 -1.23 2.67
N ASP A 91 -19.29 -0.51 3.25
CA ASP A 91 -20.71 -0.65 2.92
C ASP A 91 -21.10 0.35 1.82
N PRO A 92 -21.62 -0.10 0.66
CA PRO A 92 -22.08 0.79 -0.42
C PRO A 92 -23.27 1.67 -0.03
N GLY A 93 -24.00 1.32 1.03
CA GLY A 93 -25.05 2.16 1.62
C GLY A 93 -24.50 3.39 2.33
N VAL A 94 -23.28 3.31 2.89
CA VAL A 94 -22.65 4.35 3.71
C VAL A 94 -21.61 5.15 2.91
N ILE A 95 -20.75 4.46 2.16
CA ILE A 95 -19.65 5.07 1.43
C ILE A 95 -20.11 5.43 0.01
N ARG A 96 -20.49 6.70 -0.16
CA ARG A 96 -21.04 7.20 -1.43
C ARG A 96 -20.19 8.25 -2.13
N GLU A 97 -19.24 8.84 -1.40
CA GLU A 97 -18.41 9.94 -1.86
C GLU A 97 -16.94 9.53 -1.92
N HIS A 98 -16.20 10.22 -2.79
CA HIS A 98 -14.77 10.01 -2.98
C HIS A 98 -13.96 10.27 -1.69
N ASP A 99 -14.32 11.29 -0.90
CA ASP A 99 -13.67 11.58 0.38
C ASP A 99 -13.91 10.48 1.43
N HIS A 100 -15.12 9.90 1.46
CA HIS A 100 -15.46 8.85 2.43
C HIS A 100 -14.61 7.58 2.20
N ILE A 101 -14.43 7.15 0.95
CA ILE A 101 -13.60 5.99 0.66
C ILE A 101 -12.12 6.28 0.92
N PHE A 102 -11.66 7.49 0.64
CA PHE A 102 -10.29 7.89 0.96
C PHE A 102 -10.01 7.91 2.46
N ARG A 103 -10.94 8.44 3.26
CA ARG A 103 -10.82 8.44 4.72
C ARG A 103 -10.81 7.03 5.29
N LEU A 104 -11.66 6.14 4.79
CA LEU A 104 -11.63 4.72 5.16
C LEU A 104 -10.27 4.09 4.84
N PHE A 105 -9.76 4.33 3.63
CA PHE A 105 -8.44 3.85 3.22
C PHE A 105 -7.32 4.35 4.14
N CYS A 106 -7.29 5.65 4.47
CA CYS A 106 -6.33 6.21 5.42
C CYS A 106 -6.43 5.57 6.81
N HIS A 107 -7.65 5.30 7.30
CA HIS A 107 -7.87 4.61 8.58
C HIS A 107 -7.29 3.19 8.56
N GLU A 108 -7.52 2.45 7.49
CA GLU A 108 -6.99 1.09 7.35
C GLU A 108 -5.46 1.08 7.26
N CYS A 109 -4.85 2.01 6.52
CA CYS A 109 -3.40 2.17 6.51
C CYS A 109 -2.84 2.51 7.89
N GLN A 110 -3.51 3.38 8.66
CA GLN A 110 -3.10 3.68 10.03
C GLN A 110 -3.14 2.43 10.92
N ARG A 111 -4.25 1.70 10.88
CA ARG A 111 -4.42 0.47 11.67
C ARG A 111 -3.36 -0.59 11.36
N VAL A 112 -2.96 -0.72 10.10
CA VAL A 112 -2.00 -1.76 9.69
C VAL A 112 -0.54 -1.34 9.96
N PHE A 113 -0.19 -0.11 9.61
CA PHE A 113 1.19 0.37 9.63
C PHE A 113 1.49 1.28 10.83
N HIS A 114 0.70 2.34 11.02
CA HIS A 114 0.96 3.36 12.04
C HIS A 114 0.91 2.80 13.47
N ASP A 115 0.00 1.87 13.75
CA ASP A 115 -0.13 1.25 15.07
C ASP A 115 1.12 0.47 15.50
N ARG A 116 1.98 0.08 14.55
CA ARG A 116 3.26 -0.58 14.85
C ARG A 116 4.38 0.41 15.14
N LEU A 117 4.22 1.67 14.78
CA LEU A 117 5.26 2.68 14.99
C LEU A 117 5.29 3.09 16.46
N ILE A 118 6.49 3.24 17.01
CA ILE A 118 6.69 3.68 18.40
C ILE A 118 7.14 5.14 18.42
N ASP A 119 8.10 5.49 17.56
CA ASP A 119 8.69 6.82 17.57
C ASP A 119 7.76 7.86 16.96
N LYS A 120 7.69 9.03 17.61
CA LYS A 120 6.92 10.18 17.12
C LYS A 120 7.41 10.66 15.75
N THR A 121 8.71 10.54 15.49
CA THR A 121 9.32 10.90 14.20
C THR A 121 8.80 9.99 13.08
N ASP A 122 8.80 8.67 13.29
CA ASP A 122 8.31 7.69 12.30
C ASP A 122 6.81 7.86 12.08
N LYS A 123 6.04 8.12 13.14
CA LYS A 123 4.60 8.42 13.04
C LYS A 123 4.36 9.67 12.19
N LYS A 124 5.12 10.74 12.43
CA LYS A 124 5.03 11.97 11.64
C LYS A 124 5.43 11.72 10.19
N TYR A 125 6.44 10.89 9.95
CA TYR A 125 6.84 10.49 8.59
C TYR A 125 5.70 9.77 7.86
N PHE A 126 5.05 8.80 8.52
CA PHE A 126 3.90 8.11 7.97
C PHE A 126 2.73 9.05 7.63
N TYR A 127 2.41 10.01 8.50
CA TYR A 127 1.40 11.02 8.18
C TYR A 127 1.80 11.91 7.00
N GLY A 128 3.09 12.20 6.84
CA GLY A 128 3.62 12.87 5.64
C GLY A 128 3.33 12.08 4.38
N ILE A 129 3.61 10.78 4.38
CA ILE A 129 3.29 9.89 3.24
C ILE A 129 1.78 9.93 2.94
N LEU A 130 0.91 9.80 3.95
CA LEU A 130 -0.55 9.86 3.73
C LEU A 130 -0.99 11.20 3.12
N SER A 131 -0.42 12.31 3.59
CA SER A 131 -0.70 13.64 3.04
C SER A 131 -0.27 13.73 1.57
N GLU A 132 0.90 13.21 1.23
CA GLU A 132 1.37 13.16 -0.16
C GLU A 132 0.48 12.29 -1.04
N MET A 133 0.00 11.14 -0.55
CA MET A 133 -0.90 10.26 -1.30
C MET A 133 -2.25 10.94 -1.55
N SER A 134 -2.77 11.69 -0.56
CA SER A 134 -3.97 12.52 -0.73
C SER A 134 -3.78 13.54 -1.86
N SER A 135 -2.65 14.25 -1.85
CA SER A 135 -2.32 15.24 -2.87
C SER A 135 -2.11 14.63 -4.26
N LYS A 136 -1.49 13.45 -4.34
CA LYS A 136 -1.10 12.81 -5.60
C LYS A 136 -2.25 12.08 -6.29
N TYR A 137 -3.06 11.36 -5.52
CA TYR A 137 -4.06 10.44 -6.06
C TYR A 137 -5.50 10.94 -5.87
N PHE A 138 -5.75 11.81 -4.89
CA PHE A 138 -7.11 12.21 -4.50
C PHE A 138 -7.40 13.70 -4.67
N SER A 139 -6.42 14.51 -5.10
CA SER A 139 -6.63 15.94 -5.43
C SER A 139 -7.07 16.10 -6.88
N LYS A 140 -8.36 15.87 -7.13
CA LYS A 140 -9.08 16.30 -8.33
C LYS A 140 -10.48 16.72 -7.96
#